data_AF-Q0CDK1-F1
#
_entry.id   AF-Q0CDK1-F1
#
_cell.length_a   1.000
_cell.length_b   1.000
_cell.length_c   1.000
_cell.angle_alpha   90.00
_cell.angle_beta   90.00
_cell.angle_gamma   90.00
#
_symmetry.space_group_name_H-M   'P 1'
#
loop_
_entity.id
_entity.type
_entity.pdbx_description
1 polymer ?
#
loop_
_entity_poly.entity_id
_entity_poly.type
_entity_poly.pdbx_seq_one_letter_code
_entity_poly.pdbx_strand_id
1 'polypeptide(L)'
;MSFSKLLAALLALEGAILTLAQSNITADVCADPAAFTSCTAKAVTDSKQCIDVCDGNKICVLACGCVMYQSFMNCVAESCWNQAYSCEYGKLVAAYFAQCPTASEPIPFWPAPDNAPTGCSCNLGKVLRSVIKAQMEHNACITDSSSMSVIELANKDTACECCEVSAGLSAMYETCPDTIPADMGADQWLTASTLYGTTIKWDSCGSVLGRYDCTKLKFAAPSTNSSTFYGPDNLPPNGTQPLYNTGAADAMTAPPSGSVMTWSQTSITYIVTTSPWKNDHVKATGTGTGTGAAGTAGTAAKASETGAAMASRQSSSVAWLPLVVVIGKVLWGS
;
A
#
# COMPACT_ATOMS: atom_id res chain seq x y z
N MET A 1 -32.16 -3.16 19.88
CA MET A 1 -30.70 -3.34 20.08
C MET A 1 -30.19 -2.16 20.90
N SER A 2 -29.53 -2.42 22.04
CA SER A 2 -29.24 -1.42 23.08
C SER A 2 -28.19 -0.38 22.65
N PHE A 3 -28.44 0.89 22.97
CA PHE A 3 -27.61 2.08 22.69
C PHE A 3 -26.13 1.90 23.09
N SER A 4 -25.84 1.09 24.11
CA SER A 4 -24.46 0.76 24.52
C SER A 4 -23.66 -0.05 23.50
N LYS A 5 -24.31 -0.79 22.60
CA LYS A 5 -23.61 -1.54 21.52
C LYS A 5 -23.22 -0.64 20.35
N LEU A 6 -23.90 0.49 20.15
CA LEU A 6 -23.54 1.48 19.14
C LEU A 6 -22.31 2.31 19.58
N LEU A 7 -22.26 2.69 20.86
CA LEU A 7 -21.12 3.45 21.41
C LEU A 7 -19.80 2.66 21.38
N ALA A 8 -19.86 1.35 21.65
CA ALA A 8 -18.68 0.48 21.60
C ALA A 8 -18.16 0.25 20.17
N ALA A 9 -19.03 0.32 19.16
CA ALA A 9 -18.65 0.23 17.75
C ALA A 9 -18.04 1.55 17.21
N LEU A 10 -18.39 2.71 17.80
CA LEU A 10 -17.79 4.00 17.44
C LEU A 10 -16.32 4.12 17.90
N LEU A 11 -16.01 3.73 19.14
CA LEU A 11 -14.64 3.74 19.67
C LEU A 11 -13.70 2.76 18.95
N ALA A 12 -14.25 1.66 18.41
CA ALA A 12 -13.48 0.72 17.60
C ALA A 12 -13.10 1.28 16.22
N LEU A 13 -13.89 2.20 15.66
CA LEU A 13 -13.61 2.84 14.37
C LEU A 13 -12.52 3.92 14.49
N GLU A 14 -12.52 4.67 15.58
CA GLU A 14 -11.51 5.69 15.91
C GLU A 14 -10.13 5.06 16.16
N GLY A 15 -10.09 3.94 16.89
CA GLY A 15 -8.86 3.17 17.11
C GLY A 15 -8.35 2.48 15.84
N ALA A 16 -9.24 1.95 15.00
CA ALA A 16 -8.87 1.26 13.77
C ALA A 16 -8.12 2.19 12.81
N ILE A 17 -8.62 3.40 12.55
CA ILE A 17 -7.98 4.33 11.60
C ILE A 17 -6.57 4.72 12.07
N LEU A 18 -6.38 4.98 13.36
CA LEU A 18 -5.06 5.28 13.95
C LEU A 18 -4.08 4.10 13.82
N THR A 19 -4.55 2.86 14.05
CA THR A 19 -3.71 1.66 13.89
C THR A 19 -3.41 1.28 12.44
N LEU A 20 -4.27 1.68 11.49
CA LEU A 20 -4.13 1.36 10.06
C LEU A 20 -3.16 2.30 9.33
N ALA A 21 -2.92 3.50 9.87
CA ALA A 21 -2.03 4.49 9.27
C ALA A 21 -0.61 4.50 9.83
N GLN A 22 -0.36 3.82 10.95
CA GLN A 22 1.01 3.62 11.40
C GLN A 22 1.75 2.78 10.36
N SER A 23 2.73 3.40 9.70
CA SER A 23 3.75 2.64 9.01
C SER A 23 4.48 1.82 10.07
N ASN A 24 4.75 0.54 9.81
CA ASN A 24 5.56 -0.29 10.71
C ASN A 24 7.05 0.12 10.68
N ILE A 25 7.34 1.34 10.21
CA ILE A 25 8.67 1.95 10.16
C ILE A 25 8.98 2.42 11.58
N THR A 26 9.99 1.82 12.18
CA THR A 26 10.47 2.24 13.49
C THR A 26 11.46 3.40 13.33
N ALA A 27 11.43 4.36 14.25
CA ALA A 27 12.24 5.58 14.11
C ALA A 27 13.75 5.30 14.12
N ASP A 28 14.20 4.23 14.77
CA ASP A 28 15.61 3.86 14.89
C ASP A 28 16.27 3.47 13.55
N VAL A 29 15.48 3.18 12.51
CA VAL A 29 16.01 2.90 11.16
C VAL A 29 15.93 4.11 10.22
N CYS A 30 15.42 5.25 10.68
CA CYS A 30 15.23 6.47 9.89
C CYS A 30 16.47 7.36 9.87
N ALA A 31 16.66 8.15 8.81
CA ALA A 31 17.78 9.08 8.68
C ALA A 31 17.86 10.09 9.85
N ASP A 32 16.72 10.56 10.36
CA ASP A 32 16.62 11.37 11.58
C ASP A 32 15.54 10.79 12.52
N PRO A 33 15.92 9.88 13.45
CA PRO A 33 14.97 9.20 14.33
C PRO A 33 14.13 10.15 15.20
N ALA A 34 14.76 11.23 15.69
CA ALA A 34 14.10 12.20 16.56
C ALA A 34 13.08 13.02 15.77
N ALA A 35 13.45 13.50 14.58
CA ALA A 35 12.52 14.21 13.71
C ALA A 35 11.36 13.31 13.26
N PHE A 36 11.61 12.05 12.91
CA PHE A 36 10.56 11.12 12.51
C PHE A 36 9.57 10.84 13.64
N THR A 37 10.07 10.62 14.86
CA THR A 37 9.22 10.44 16.05
C THR A 37 8.37 11.68 16.31
N SER A 38 8.96 12.87 16.23
CA SER A 38 8.24 14.13 16.43
C SER A 38 7.18 14.35 15.35
N CYS A 39 7.51 14.09 14.08
CA CYS A 39 6.61 14.27 12.96
C CYS A 39 5.40 13.33 13.05
N THR A 40 5.64 12.04 13.31
CA THR A 40 4.57 11.05 13.43
C THR A 40 3.67 11.30 14.65
N ALA A 41 4.24 11.71 15.80
CA ALA A 41 3.46 12.12 16.96
C ALA A 41 2.57 13.35 16.67
N LYS A 42 3.09 14.31 15.89
CA LYS A 42 2.31 15.45 15.43
C LYS A 42 1.18 15.02 14.50
N ALA A 43 1.45 14.16 13.52
CA ALA A 43 0.45 13.64 12.59
C ALA A 43 -0.73 12.97 13.32
N VAL A 44 -0.43 12.14 14.34
CA VAL A 44 -1.44 11.53 15.20
C VAL A 44 -2.23 12.56 16.00
N THR A 45 -1.54 13.55 16.58
CA THR A 45 -2.18 14.61 17.38
C THR A 45 -3.13 15.45 16.52
N ASP A 46 -2.67 15.89 15.35
CA ASP A 46 -3.46 16.67 14.41
C ASP A 46 -4.67 15.87 13.90
N SER A 47 -4.48 14.58 13.58
CA SER A 47 -5.56 13.70 13.15
C SER A 47 -6.62 13.53 14.24
N LYS A 48 -6.20 13.35 15.50
CA LYS A 48 -7.12 13.27 16.63
C LYS A 48 -7.93 14.56 16.79
N GLN A 49 -7.28 15.72 16.73
CA GLN A 49 -7.98 17.02 16.80
C GLN A 49 -8.97 17.19 15.65
N CYS A 50 -8.61 16.74 14.44
CA CYS A 50 -9.50 16.75 13.29
C CYS A 50 -10.73 15.84 13.52
N ILE A 51 -10.53 14.62 14.02
CA ILE A 51 -11.62 13.68 14.31
C ILE A 51 -12.54 14.22 15.41
N ASP A 52 -11.99 14.83 16.45
CA ASP A 52 -12.75 15.38 17.58
C ASP A 52 -13.73 16.49 17.12
N VAL A 53 -13.36 17.30 16.11
CA VAL A 53 -14.26 18.34 15.54
C VAL A 53 -15.31 17.78 14.58
N CYS A 54 -15.20 16.51 14.15
CA CYS A 54 -16.15 15.90 13.24
C CYS A 54 -17.50 15.56 13.89
N ASP A 55 -17.59 15.52 15.22
CA ASP A 55 -18.81 15.23 15.98
C ASP A 55 -19.55 13.96 15.47
N GLY A 56 -18.79 12.89 15.22
CA GLY A 56 -19.31 11.62 14.71
C GLY A 56 -19.66 11.58 13.21
N ASN A 57 -19.45 12.68 12.46
CA ASN A 57 -19.62 12.68 11.01
C ASN A 57 -18.59 11.76 10.33
N LYS A 58 -19.06 10.65 9.76
CA LYS A 58 -18.20 9.61 9.17
C LYS A 58 -17.36 10.10 7.98
N ILE A 59 -17.90 11.00 7.16
CA ILE A 59 -17.16 11.53 5.99
C ILE A 59 -16.03 12.42 6.46
N CYS A 60 -16.29 13.25 7.48
CA CYS A 60 -15.26 14.07 8.12
C CYS A 60 -14.17 13.20 8.77
N VAL A 61 -14.56 12.18 9.54
CA VAL A 61 -13.60 11.25 10.17
C VAL A 61 -12.73 10.54 9.13
N LEU A 62 -13.34 10.08 8.03
CA LEU A 62 -12.62 9.49 6.89
C LEU A 62 -11.62 10.48 6.29
N ALA A 63 -12.03 11.72 6.05
CA ALA A 63 -11.16 12.77 5.52
C ALA A 63 -9.97 13.06 6.46
N CYS A 64 -10.19 13.11 7.78
CA CYS A 64 -9.13 13.25 8.77
C CYS A 64 -8.15 12.07 8.75
N GLY A 65 -8.64 10.85 8.55
CA GLY A 65 -7.81 9.66 8.35
C GLY A 65 -6.94 9.76 7.09
N CYS A 66 -7.50 10.25 5.99
CA CYS A 66 -6.77 10.44 4.74
C CYS A 66 -5.68 11.51 4.84
N VAL A 67 -5.95 12.60 5.55
CA VAL A 67 -4.94 13.62 5.87
C VAL A 67 -3.82 13.00 6.72
N MET A 68 -4.15 12.15 7.68
CA MET A 68 -3.14 11.47 8.50
C MET A 68 -2.20 10.58 7.67
N TYR A 69 -2.71 9.80 6.72
CA TYR A 69 -1.87 9.05 5.79
C TYR A 69 -0.91 9.96 5.02
N GLN A 70 -1.41 11.09 4.50
CA GLN A 70 -0.59 12.11 3.82
C GLN A 70 0.48 12.68 4.76
N SER A 71 0.16 12.93 6.02
CA SER A 71 1.13 13.36 7.04
C SER A 71 2.19 12.29 7.32
N PHE A 72 1.83 11.01 7.41
CA PHE A 72 2.82 9.93 7.56
C PHE A 72 3.75 9.83 6.35
N MET A 73 3.22 9.94 5.13
CA MET A 73 4.03 9.99 3.92
C MET A 73 4.99 11.19 3.92
N ASN A 74 4.52 12.36 4.38
CA ASN A 74 5.37 13.54 4.58
C ASN A 74 6.46 13.29 5.62
N CYS A 75 6.16 12.62 6.74
CA CYS A 75 7.17 12.28 7.74
C CYS A 75 8.26 11.36 7.19
N VAL A 76 7.87 10.38 6.35
CA VAL A 76 8.84 9.52 5.67
C VAL A 76 9.71 10.34 4.73
N ALA A 77 9.11 11.19 3.88
CA ALA A 77 9.84 12.09 3.00
C ALA A 77 10.80 13.03 3.76
N GLU A 78 10.35 13.59 4.88
CA GLU A 78 11.10 14.55 5.69
C GLU A 78 12.29 13.90 6.40
N SER A 79 12.08 12.82 7.13
CA SER A 79 13.04 12.36 8.16
C SER A 79 13.36 10.87 8.10
N CYS A 80 12.66 10.10 7.27
CA CYS A 80 12.89 8.68 7.06
C CYS A 80 13.07 8.34 5.58
N TRP A 81 13.66 9.26 4.81
CA TRP A 81 13.79 9.15 3.36
C TRP A 81 14.62 7.94 2.91
N ASN A 82 15.43 7.37 3.81
CA ASN A 82 16.20 6.15 3.59
C ASN A 82 15.36 4.86 3.67
N GLN A 83 14.10 4.97 4.13
CA GLN A 83 13.09 3.92 4.14
C GLN A 83 11.97 4.18 3.12
N ALA A 84 12.13 5.20 2.24
CA ALA A 84 11.08 5.62 1.32
C ALA A 84 10.70 4.58 0.26
N TYR A 85 11.47 3.50 0.12
CA TYR A 85 11.15 2.37 -0.78
C TYR A 85 10.88 1.06 -0.03
N SER A 86 10.84 1.10 1.30
CA SER A 86 10.66 -0.08 2.13
C SER A 86 9.27 -0.70 1.94
N CYS A 87 9.14 -1.98 2.31
CA CYS A 87 7.86 -2.68 2.35
C CYS A 87 6.86 -1.96 3.25
N GLU A 88 7.31 -1.39 4.37
CA GLU A 88 6.47 -0.67 5.31
C GLU A 88 5.93 0.62 4.69
N TYR A 89 6.76 1.37 3.96
CA TYR A 89 6.27 2.52 3.20
C TYR A 89 5.30 2.10 2.09
N GLY A 90 5.61 1.02 1.37
CA GLY A 90 4.71 0.51 0.35
C GLY A 90 3.34 0.07 0.89
N LYS A 91 3.31 -0.56 2.08
CA LYS A 91 2.08 -0.90 2.80
C LYS A 91 1.32 0.35 3.26
N LEU A 92 2.01 1.38 3.73
CA LEU A 92 1.39 2.66 4.08
C LEU A 92 0.66 3.27 2.88
N VAL A 93 1.32 3.34 1.72
CA VAL A 93 0.72 3.89 0.50
C VAL A 93 -0.43 3.01 -0.01
N ALA A 94 -0.29 1.68 0.05
CA ALA A 94 -1.37 0.77 -0.32
C ALA A 94 -2.60 0.93 0.58
N ALA A 95 -2.40 1.05 1.90
CA ALA A 95 -3.47 1.34 2.84
C ALA A 95 -4.12 2.71 2.57
N TYR A 96 -3.33 3.72 2.20
CA TYR A 96 -3.87 5.02 1.79
C TYR A 96 -4.82 4.89 0.59
N PHE A 97 -4.42 4.22 -0.49
CA PHE A 97 -5.32 3.99 -1.63
C PHE A 97 -6.56 3.18 -1.28
N ALA A 98 -6.43 2.16 -0.43
CA ALA A 98 -7.55 1.31 -0.02
C ALA A 98 -8.58 2.07 0.85
N GLN A 99 -8.11 3.00 1.70
CA GLN A 99 -8.96 3.70 2.66
C GLN A 99 -9.43 5.07 2.17
N CYS A 100 -8.77 5.67 1.18
CA CYS A 100 -9.02 7.04 0.76
C CYS A 100 -9.52 7.10 -0.68
N PRO A 101 -10.85 7.25 -0.91
CA PRO A 101 -11.44 7.28 -2.24
C PRO A 101 -10.92 8.40 -3.15
N THR A 102 -10.40 9.48 -2.58
CA THR A 102 -9.83 10.61 -3.33
C THR A 102 -8.32 10.51 -3.53
N ALA A 103 -7.69 9.41 -3.07
CA ALA A 103 -6.28 9.16 -3.29
C ALA A 103 -6.00 9.01 -4.79
N SER A 104 -5.01 9.74 -5.27
CA SER A 104 -4.55 9.68 -6.66
C SER A 104 -3.03 9.77 -6.76
N GLU A 105 -2.48 9.22 -7.83
CA GLU A 105 -1.07 9.42 -8.19
C GLU A 105 -0.86 10.83 -8.77
N PRO A 106 0.33 11.44 -8.60
CA PRO A 106 1.54 10.86 -8.02
C PRO A 106 1.57 10.88 -6.48
N ILE A 107 2.12 9.81 -5.89
CA ILE A 107 2.48 9.72 -4.47
C ILE A 107 4.01 9.71 -4.37
N PRO A 108 4.64 10.42 -3.41
CA PRO A 108 6.09 10.41 -3.23
C PRO A 108 6.66 9.00 -3.18
N PHE A 109 7.73 8.74 -3.92
CA PHE A 109 8.47 7.48 -3.90
C PHE A 109 7.63 6.24 -4.28
N TRP A 110 6.49 6.43 -4.95
CA TRP A 110 5.56 5.35 -5.31
C TRP A 110 5.16 5.39 -6.80
N PRO A 111 5.13 4.24 -7.50
CA PRO A 111 5.68 2.94 -7.06
C PRO A 111 7.21 3.03 -6.90
N ALA A 112 7.77 2.15 -6.07
CA ALA A 112 9.23 2.08 -5.94
C ALA A 112 9.86 1.69 -7.29
N PRO A 113 11.01 2.29 -7.67
CA PRO A 113 11.79 1.84 -8.81
C PRO A 113 12.21 0.37 -8.66
N ASP A 114 12.47 -0.29 -9.79
CA ASP A 114 13.01 -1.65 -9.76
C ASP A 114 14.41 -1.66 -9.12
N ASN A 115 14.63 -2.60 -8.19
CA ASN A 115 15.85 -2.71 -7.39
C ASN A 115 16.20 -1.44 -6.59
N ALA A 116 15.18 -0.69 -6.14
CA ALA A 116 15.39 0.45 -5.27
C ALA A 116 16.23 0.06 -4.03
N PRO A 117 17.17 0.91 -3.58
CA PRO A 117 17.89 0.70 -2.33
C PRO A 117 16.91 0.61 -1.16
N THR A 118 17.11 -0.36 -0.26
CA THR A 118 16.15 -0.65 0.84
C THR A 118 14.74 -1.01 0.31
N GLY A 119 14.64 -1.41 -0.96
CA GLY A 119 13.38 -1.65 -1.65
C GLY A 119 12.66 -2.89 -1.13
N CYS A 120 11.35 -2.94 -1.21
CA CYS A 120 10.61 -4.14 -0.83
C CYS A 120 10.91 -5.34 -1.76
N SER A 121 10.98 -6.55 -1.20
CA SER A 121 11.20 -7.81 -1.94
C SER A 121 10.15 -8.06 -3.03
N CYS A 122 8.98 -7.47 -2.86
CA CYS A 122 7.91 -7.39 -3.84
C CYS A 122 7.60 -5.92 -4.14
N ASN A 123 7.50 -5.55 -5.42
CA ASN A 123 7.07 -4.21 -5.80
C ASN A 123 5.54 -4.07 -5.62
N LEU A 124 5.11 -3.80 -4.39
CA LEU A 124 3.70 -3.63 -4.03
C LEU A 124 3.01 -2.53 -4.85
N GLY A 125 3.77 -1.55 -5.33
CA GLY A 125 3.24 -0.50 -6.20
C GLY A 125 2.81 -1.00 -7.56
N LYS A 126 3.56 -1.92 -8.17
CA LYS A 126 3.14 -2.59 -9.40
C LYS A 126 1.89 -3.45 -9.17
N VAL A 127 1.87 -4.23 -8.08
CA VAL A 127 0.71 -5.06 -7.71
C VAL A 127 -0.54 -4.20 -7.54
N LEU A 128 -0.49 -3.15 -6.71
CA LEU A 128 -1.65 -2.32 -6.43
C LEU A 128 -2.16 -1.59 -7.67
N ARG A 129 -1.26 -1.05 -8.51
CA ARG A 129 -1.67 -0.38 -9.76
C ARG A 129 -2.39 -1.34 -10.69
N SER A 130 -1.95 -2.61 -10.79
CA SER A 130 -2.66 -3.63 -11.56
C SER A 130 -4.05 -3.92 -10.97
N VAL A 131 -4.18 -4.02 -9.65
CA VAL A 131 -5.47 -4.23 -8.98
C VAL A 131 -6.43 -3.07 -9.22
N ILE A 132 -5.99 -1.82 -8.99
CA ILE A 132 -6.81 -0.62 -9.25
C ILE A 132 -7.22 -0.55 -10.72
N LYS A 133 -6.30 -0.88 -11.63
CA LYS A 133 -6.57 -0.91 -13.07
C LYS A 133 -7.64 -1.94 -13.40
N ALA A 134 -7.57 -3.15 -12.83
CA ALA A 134 -8.60 -4.18 -13.02
C ALA A 134 -9.99 -3.68 -12.58
N GLN A 135 -10.09 -2.96 -11.47
CA GLN A 135 -11.36 -2.36 -11.01
C GLN A 135 -11.90 -1.32 -12.01
N MET A 136 -11.03 -0.49 -12.57
CA MET A 136 -11.43 0.48 -13.59
C MET A 136 -11.89 -0.20 -14.88
N GLU A 137 -11.20 -1.27 -15.29
CA GLU A 137 -11.55 -2.08 -16.47
C GLU A 137 -12.87 -2.83 -16.28
N HIS A 138 -13.14 -3.30 -15.06
CA HIS A 138 -14.45 -3.85 -14.69
C HIS A 138 -15.59 -2.84 -14.89
N ASN A 139 -15.44 -1.62 -14.36
CA ASN A 139 -16.45 -0.58 -14.53
C ASN A 139 -16.68 -0.24 -16.02
N ALA A 140 -15.61 -0.19 -16.82
CA ALA A 140 -15.71 -0.01 -18.27
C ALA A 140 -16.40 -1.21 -18.97
N CYS A 141 -16.13 -2.43 -18.49
CA CYS A 141 -16.70 -3.65 -19.05
C CYS A 141 -18.24 -3.69 -18.89
N ILE A 142 -18.77 -3.33 -17.71
CA ILE A 142 -20.22 -3.40 -17.43
C ILE A 142 -21.02 -2.22 -18.03
N THR A 143 -20.39 -1.08 -18.29
CA THR A 143 -21.06 0.14 -18.80
C THR A 143 -21.31 0.12 -20.32
N ASP A 144 -20.64 -0.76 -21.06
CA ASP A 144 -20.82 -0.93 -22.51
C ASP A 144 -21.96 -1.92 -22.84
N SER A 145 -23.21 -1.61 -22.43
CA SER A 145 -24.29 -2.61 -22.41
C SER A 145 -25.67 -2.15 -22.93
N SER A 146 -25.77 -0.99 -23.56
CA SER A 146 -27.05 -0.35 -23.93
C SER A 146 -27.92 -1.11 -24.95
N SER A 147 -27.44 -2.22 -25.54
CA SER A 147 -28.15 -3.03 -26.53
C SER A 147 -28.32 -4.51 -26.17
N MET A 148 -27.94 -4.94 -24.95
CA MET A 148 -27.94 -6.36 -24.56
C MET A 148 -29.26 -6.78 -23.91
N SER A 149 -29.65 -8.05 -24.09
CA SER A 149 -30.73 -8.64 -23.29
C SER A 149 -30.33 -8.77 -21.82
N VAL A 150 -31.30 -8.90 -20.91
CA VAL A 150 -31.04 -9.06 -19.46
C VAL A 150 -30.14 -10.26 -19.16
N ILE A 151 -30.29 -11.36 -19.91
CA ILE A 151 -29.48 -12.57 -19.72
C ILE A 151 -28.05 -12.34 -20.21
N GLU A 152 -27.88 -11.70 -21.37
CA GLU A 152 -26.55 -11.38 -21.90
C GLU A 152 -25.83 -10.37 -21.00
N LEU A 153 -26.57 -9.40 -20.45
CA LEU A 153 -26.06 -8.45 -19.48
C LEU A 153 -25.58 -9.17 -18.21
N ALA A 154 -26.40 -10.05 -17.62
CA ALA A 154 -26.03 -10.79 -16.41
C ALA A 154 -24.80 -11.70 -16.62
N ASN A 155 -24.71 -12.35 -17.79
CA ASN A 155 -23.55 -13.16 -18.14
C ASN A 155 -22.30 -12.30 -18.36
N LYS A 156 -22.44 -11.12 -18.99
CA LYS A 156 -21.34 -10.18 -19.18
C LYS A 156 -20.86 -9.63 -17.85
N ASP A 157 -21.77 -9.21 -16.97
CA ASP A 157 -21.48 -8.73 -15.61
C ASP A 157 -20.65 -9.76 -14.83
N THR A 158 -21.13 -11.02 -14.80
CA THR A 158 -20.40 -12.12 -14.16
C THR A 158 -19.01 -12.35 -14.79
N ALA A 159 -18.89 -12.24 -16.11
CA ALA A 159 -17.61 -12.39 -16.79
C ALA A 159 -16.65 -11.23 -16.49
N CYS A 160 -17.14 -10.00 -16.48
CA CYS A 160 -16.36 -8.81 -16.13
C CYS A 160 -15.81 -8.92 -14.71
N GLU A 161 -16.65 -9.29 -13.74
CA GLU A 161 -16.24 -9.44 -12.34
C GLU A 161 -15.24 -10.62 -12.16
N CYS A 162 -15.46 -11.77 -12.80
CA CYS A 162 -14.47 -12.86 -12.77
C CYS A 162 -13.12 -12.44 -13.36
N CYS A 163 -13.13 -11.63 -14.44
CA CYS A 163 -11.93 -11.08 -15.03
C CYS A 163 -11.25 -10.04 -14.13
N GLU A 164 -12.01 -9.23 -13.39
CA GLU A 164 -11.47 -8.32 -12.39
C GLU A 164 -10.70 -9.07 -11.31
N VAL A 165 -11.35 -10.05 -10.68
CA VAL A 165 -10.74 -10.83 -9.59
C VAL A 165 -9.51 -11.57 -10.10
N SER A 166 -9.63 -12.20 -11.27
CA SER A 166 -8.53 -12.91 -11.95
C SER A 166 -7.36 -11.98 -12.25
N ALA A 167 -7.60 -10.79 -12.78
CA ALA A 167 -6.54 -9.83 -13.09
C ALA A 167 -5.78 -9.40 -11.82
N GLY A 168 -6.49 -9.08 -10.74
CA GLY A 168 -5.87 -8.69 -9.47
C GLY A 168 -5.01 -9.81 -8.87
N LEU A 169 -5.54 -11.04 -8.79
CA LEU A 169 -4.79 -12.19 -8.28
C LEU A 169 -3.60 -12.52 -9.18
N SER A 170 -3.81 -12.56 -10.50
CA SER A 170 -2.74 -12.85 -11.44
C SER A 170 -1.61 -11.83 -11.36
N ALA A 171 -1.92 -10.55 -11.16
CA ALA A 171 -0.91 -9.53 -10.94
C ALA A 171 -0.03 -9.82 -9.70
N MET A 172 -0.61 -10.33 -8.62
CA MET A 172 0.11 -10.68 -7.39
C MET A 172 1.08 -11.85 -7.64
N TYR A 173 0.58 -12.97 -8.18
CA TYR A 173 1.40 -14.16 -8.44
C TYR A 173 2.50 -13.91 -9.49
N GLU A 174 2.25 -13.05 -10.47
CA GLU A 174 3.20 -12.80 -11.56
C GLU A 174 4.23 -11.71 -11.23
N THR A 175 3.86 -10.74 -10.41
CA THR A 175 4.78 -9.69 -9.98
C THR A 175 5.69 -10.19 -8.88
N CYS A 176 5.17 -11.05 -8.00
CA CYS A 176 5.86 -11.47 -6.77
C CYS A 176 5.58 -12.95 -6.44
N PRO A 177 6.06 -13.89 -7.28
CA PRO A 177 5.72 -15.30 -7.18
C PRO A 177 6.18 -15.97 -5.87
N ASP A 178 7.29 -15.50 -5.30
CA ASP A 178 7.87 -16.09 -4.08
C ASP A 178 7.21 -15.58 -2.79
N THR A 179 6.42 -14.51 -2.87
CA THR A 179 5.82 -13.83 -1.72
C THR A 179 4.53 -14.52 -1.29
N ILE A 180 4.30 -14.60 0.02
CA ILE A 180 3.03 -15.07 0.59
C ILE A 180 1.88 -14.19 0.06
N PRO A 181 0.84 -14.74 -0.62
CA PRO A 181 -0.21 -13.93 -1.23
C PRO A 181 -0.95 -12.98 -0.27
N ALA A 182 -1.18 -13.41 0.97
CA ALA A 182 -1.81 -12.59 2.00
C ALA A 182 -1.01 -11.32 2.32
N ASP A 183 0.33 -11.37 2.24
CA ASP A 183 1.18 -10.20 2.47
C ASP A 183 1.07 -9.16 1.35
N MET A 184 0.63 -9.58 0.16
CA MET A 184 0.37 -8.71 -1.00
C MET A 184 -1.08 -8.19 -1.06
N GLY A 185 -1.94 -8.63 -0.14
CA GLY A 185 -3.34 -8.22 -0.10
C GLY A 185 -4.32 -9.17 -0.79
N ALA A 186 -3.92 -10.42 -1.13
CA ALA A 186 -4.78 -11.35 -1.88
C ALA A 186 -6.07 -11.70 -1.15
N ASP A 187 -6.01 -11.91 0.16
CA ASP A 187 -7.18 -12.23 0.99
C ASP A 187 -8.16 -11.05 1.04
N GLN A 188 -7.63 -9.84 1.16
CA GLN A 188 -8.40 -8.61 1.18
C GLN A 188 -9.03 -8.34 -0.18
N TRP A 189 -8.31 -8.61 -1.26
CA TRP A 189 -8.81 -8.51 -2.62
C TRP A 189 -9.99 -9.46 -2.85
N LEU A 190 -9.81 -10.75 -2.55
CA LEU A 190 -10.88 -11.74 -2.63
C LEU A 190 -12.07 -11.37 -1.75
N THR A 191 -11.82 -10.92 -0.52
CA THR A 191 -12.87 -10.51 0.41
C THR A 191 -13.63 -9.28 -0.11
N ALA A 192 -12.93 -8.26 -0.61
CA ALA A 192 -13.55 -7.05 -1.13
C ALA A 192 -14.39 -7.34 -2.38
N SER A 193 -13.85 -8.13 -3.31
CA SER A 193 -14.53 -8.53 -4.53
C SER A 193 -15.70 -9.47 -4.31
N THR A 194 -15.78 -10.18 -3.17
CA THR A 194 -16.89 -11.10 -2.85
C THR A 194 -17.93 -10.51 -1.88
N LEU A 195 -17.59 -9.46 -1.13
CA LEU A 195 -18.49 -8.85 -0.15
C LEU A 195 -19.18 -7.56 -0.63
N TYR A 196 -18.51 -6.73 -1.45
CA TYR A 196 -18.96 -5.35 -1.70
C TYR A 196 -19.36 -5.07 -3.15
N GLY A 197 -18.99 -5.95 -4.08
CA GLY A 197 -19.44 -5.96 -5.47
C GLY A 197 -20.01 -7.32 -5.80
N THR A 198 -21.32 -7.48 -5.70
CA THR A 198 -22.09 -8.51 -6.42
C THR A 198 -21.80 -9.98 -6.05
N THR A 199 -22.68 -10.85 -6.52
CA THR A 199 -22.92 -12.22 -6.03
C THR A 199 -21.87 -13.21 -6.52
N ILE A 200 -20.62 -12.78 -6.74
CA ILE A 200 -19.61 -13.68 -7.29
C ILE A 200 -19.00 -14.56 -6.22
N LYS A 201 -19.06 -15.85 -6.50
CA LYS A 201 -18.27 -16.88 -5.81
C LYS A 201 -17.05 -17.11 -6.67
N TRP A 202 -15.87 -16.72 -6.19
CA TRP A 202 -14.61 -16.92 -6.92
C TRP A 202 -14.45 -18.36 -7.42
N ASP A 203 -14.84 -19.35 -6.61
CA ASP A 203 -14.82 -20.78 -6.96
C ASP A 203 -15.66 -21.13 -8.21
N SER A 204 -16.64 -20.29 -8.58
CA SER A 204 -17.45 -20.49 -9.80
C SER A 204 -16.84 -19.87 -11.05
N CYS A 205 -15.85 -18.98 -10.90
CA CYS A 205 -15.22 -18.26 -12.00
C CYS A 205 -14.39 -19.14 -12.92
N GLY A 206 -13.97 -20.35 -12.50
CA GLY A 206 -13.22 -21.26 -13.37
C GLY A 206 -13.95 -21.57 -14.67
N SER A 207 -15.26 -21.86 -14.59
CA SER A 207 -16.08 -22.12 -15.76
C SER A 207 -16.34 -20.88 -16.63
N VAL A 208 -16.38 -19.70 -16.02
CA VAL A 208 -16.61 -18.42 -16.68
C VAL A 208 -15.35 -17.99 -17.44
N LEU A 209 -14.19 -18.04 -16.80
CA LEU A 209 -12.89 -17.74 -17.39
C LEU A 209 -12.48 -18.75 -18.48
N GLY A 210 -13.02 -19.97 -18.44
CA GLY A 210 -12.89 -20.92 -19.54
C GLY A 210 -13.73 -20.58 -20.79
N ARG A 211 -14.76 -19.73 -20.65
CA ARG A 211 -15.66 -19.31 -21.75
C ARG A 211 -15.41 -17.89 -22.23
N TYR A 212 -14.98 -17.01 -21.33
CA TYR A 212 -14.76 -15.59 -21.59
C TYR A 212 -13.27 -15.27 -21.57
N ASP A 213 -12.84 -14.54 -22.58
CA ASP A 213 -11.48 -14.03 -22.69
C ASP A 213 -11.43 -12.61 -22.13
N CYS A 214 -10.76 -12.43 -21.00
CA CYS A 214 -10.65 -11.14 -20.32
C CYS A 214 -10.04 -10.05 -21.21
N THR A 215 -9.14 -10.42 -22.13
CA THR A 215 -8.56 -9.45 -23.07
C THR A 215 -9.59 -8.95 -24.08
N LYS A 216 -10.55 -9.80 -24.48
CA LYS A 216 -11.69 -9.38 -25.33
C LYS A 216 -12.66 -8.49 -24.57
N LEU A 217 -12.78 -8.70 -23.26
CA LEU A 217 -13.49 -7.82 -22.33
C LEU A 217 -12.70 -6.56 -21.95
N LYS A 218 -11.57 -6.29 -22.65
CA LYS A 218 -10.73 -5.09 -22.51
C LYS A 218 -9.93 -5.00 -21.22
N PHE A 219 -9.78 -6.09 -20.49
CA PHE A 219 -8.82 -6.17 -19.40
C PHE A 219 -7.40 -6.24 -19.95
N ALA A 220 -6.50 -5.44 -19.40
CA ALA A 220 -5.09 -5.46 -19.77
C ALA A 220 -4.37 -6.65 -19.13
N ALA A 221 -3.17 -6.95 -19.64
CA ALA A 221 -2.28 -7.95 -19.04
C ALA A 221 -2.08 -7.66 -17.53
N PRO A 222 -2.25 -8.67 -16.65
CA PRO A 222 -2.16 -8.48 -15.19
C PRO A 222 -0.80 -8.00 -14.69
N SER A 223 0.28 -8.34 -15.38
CA SER A 223 1.63 -7.87 -15.06
C SER A 223 2.43 -7.56 -16.32
N THR A 224 3.60 -6.93 -16.17
CA THR A 224 4.53 -6.73 -17.28
C THR A 224 5.17 -8.03 -17.77
N ASN A 225 5.12 -9.08 -16.95
CA ASN A 225 5.82 -10.34 -17.18
C ASN A 225 4.88 -11.43 -17.73
N SER A 226 3.56 -11.23 -17.66
CA SER A 226 2.57 -12.23 -18.02
C SER A 226 1.24 -11.60 -18.43
N SER A 227 0.62 -12.18 -19.46
CA SER A 227 -0.75 -11.88 -19.89
C SER A 227 -1.76 -12.91 -19.38
N THR A 228 -1.36 -13.75 -18.43
CA THR A 228 -2.17 -14.88 -17.95
C THR A 228 -3.21 -14.40 -16.93
N PHE A 229 -4.45 -14.81 -17.14
CA PHE A 229 -5.56 -14.63 -16.20
C PHE A 229 -5.84 -15.98 -15.54
N TYR A 230 -5.41 -16.13 -14.28
CA TYR A 230 -5.66 -17.33 -13.49
C TYR A 230 -7.09 -17.33 -12.95
N GLY A 231 -7.77 -18.46 -13.07
CA GLY A 231 -8.99 -18.79 -12.34
C GLY A 231 -8.72 -19.54 -11.04
N PRO A 232 -9.78 -19.92 -10.30
CA PRO A 232 -9.67 -20.58 -9.00
C PRO A 232 -8.90 -21.91 -9.05
N ASP A 233 -9.01 -22.66 -10.16
CA ASP A 233 -8.46 -24.01 -10.28
C ASP A 233 -7.03 -24.06 -10.84
N ASN A 234 -6.46 -22.92 -11.24
CA ASN A 234 -5.14 -22.87 -11.87
C ASN A 234 -4.24 -21.74 -11.35
N LEU A 235 -4.50 -21.24 -10.13
CA LEU A 235 -3.56 -20.35 -9.45
C LEU A 235 -2.20 -21.06 -9.28
N PRO A 236 -1.07 -20.35 -9.50
CA PRO A 236 0.24 -20.90 -9.18
C PRO A 236 0.35 -21.29 -7.70
N PRO A 237 1.29 -22.18 -7.34
CA PRO A 237 1.59 -22.47 -5.95
C PRO A 237 1.90 -21.18 -5.17
N ASN A 238 1.42 -21.09 -3.94
CA ASN A 238 1.69 -19.94 -3.10
C ASN A 238 3.19 -19.81 -2.81
N GLY A 239 3.69 -18.58 -2.95
CA GLY A 239 4.96 -18.18 -2.37
C GLY A 239 4.97 -18.38 -0.86
N THR A 240 6.17 -18.58 -0.30
CA THR A 240 6.37 -18.86 1.13
C THR A 240 7.18 -17.79 1.84
N GLN A 241 7.70 -16.80 1.13
CA GLN A 241 8.51 -15.74 1.71
C GLN A 241 7.60 -14.61 2.22
N PRO A 242 7.78 -14.15 3.47
CA PRO A 242 7.15 -12.91 3.88
C PRO A 242 7.75 -11.73 3.10
N LEU A 243 7.08 -10.59 3.11
CA LEU A 243 7.69 -9.35 2.63
C LEU A 243 8.89 -8.95 3.49
N TYR A 244 9.98 -8.52 2.86
CA TYR A 244 11.17 -8.04 3.54
C TYR A 244 11.86 -6.93 2.72
N ASN A 245 12.60 -6.06 3.41
CA ASN A 245 13.39 -5.03 2.74
C ASN A 245 14.68 -5.62 2.18
N THR A 246 14.94 -5.30 0.92
CA THR A 246 16.14 -5.72 0.19
C THR A 246 17.25 -4.69 0.39
N GLY A 247 18.46 -5.15 0.67
CA GLY A 247 19.59 -4.26 0.97
C GLY A 247 19.57 -3.73 2.40
N ALA A 248 20.65 -3.05 2.77
CA ALA A 248 20.82 -2.52 4.12
C ALA A 248 20.22 -1.09 4.23
N ALA A 249 19.76 -0.72 5.43
CA ALA A 249 19.10 0.56 5.70
C ALA A 249 19.99 1.80 5.45
N ASP A 250 21.31 1.59 5.33
CA ASP A 250 22.34 2.58 5.00
C ASP A 250 22.65 2.66 3.50
N ALA A 251 21.97 1.87 2.65
CA ALA A 251 22.17 1.88 1.20
C ALA A 251 21.79 3.23 0.56
N MET A 252 21.04 4.08 1.27
CA MET A 252 20.67 5.43 0.86
C MET A 252 21.41 6.45 1.71
N THR A 253 22.35 7.17 1.10
CA THR A 253 23.18 8.19 1.78
C THR A 253 22.69 9.63 1.56
N ALA A 254 21.71 9.81 0.67
CA ALA A 254 21.07 11.09 0.41
C ALA A 254 19.57 10.89 0.08
N PRO A 255 18.70 11.88 0.36
CA PRO A 255 17.29 11.80 0.00
C PRO A 255 17.09 11.66 -1.52
N PRO A 256 16.25 10.72 -1.99
CA PRO A 256 16.05 10.49 -3.43
C PRO A 256 15.52 11.69 -4.20
N SER A 257 14.76 12.55 -3.52
CA SER A 257 14.13 13.74 -4.08
C SER A 257 14.96 15.02 -3.91
N GLY A 258 16.16 14.92 -3.32
CA GLY A 258 16.96 16.08 -2.92
C GLY A 258 16.52 16.70 -1.59
N SER A 259 17.02 17.91 -1.30
CA SER A 259 16.80 18.59 -0.01
C SER A 259 15.38 19.13 0.18
N VAL A 260 14.66 19.38 -0.91
CA VAL A 260 13.28 19.87 -0.91
C VAL A 260 12.52 19.12 -1.98
N MET A 261 11.34 18.64 -1.64
CA MET A 261 10.41 18.05 -2.58
C MET A 261 9.04 18.70 -2.50
N THR A 262 8.36 18.73 -3.63
CA THR A 262 6.99 19.22 -3.73
C THR A 262 6.12 18.10 -4.28
N TRP A 263 4.98 17.84 -3.64
CA TRP A 263 3.97 16.94 -4.16
C TRP A 263 2.58 17.45 -3.80
N SER A 264 1.58 17.02 -4.54
CA SER A 264 0.21 17.47 -4.36
C SER A 264 -0.72 16.28 -4.26
N GLN A 265 -1.76 16.42 -3.44
CA GLN A 265 -2.88 15.49 -3.42
C GLN A 265 -4.18 16.27 -3.43
N THR A 266 -5.07 15.93 -4.37
CA THR A 266 -6.31 16.66 -4.63
C THR A 266 -6.03 18.15 -4.88
N SER A 267 -6.24 19.02 -3.89
CA SER A 267 -6.06 20.48 -3.98
C SER A 267 -5.01 21.03 -3.01
N ILE A 268 -4.27 20.16 -2.32
CA ILE A 268 -3.26 20.53 -1.33
C ILE A 268 -1.88 20.26 -1.92
N THR A 269 -0.99 21.25 -1.83
CA THR A 269 0.42 21.10 -2.19
C THR A 269 1.28 21.11 -0.94
N TYR A 270 2.09 20.07 -0.80
CA TYR A 270 3.05 19.90 0.26
C TYR A 270 4.44 20.27 -0.25
N ILE A 271 5.16 21.06 0.56
CA ILE A 271 6.59 21.30 0.39
C ILE A 271 7.26 20.63 1.58
N VAL A 272 8.05 19.60 1.32
CA VAL A 272 8.73 18.82 2.34
C VAL A 272 10.23 19.08 2.22
N THR A 273 10.82 19.58 3.29
CA THR A 273 12.27 19.76 3.41
C THR A 273 12.85 18.56 4.12
N THR A 274 13.86 17.93 3.54
CA THR A 274 14.44 16.71 4.11
C THR A 274 15.43 17.04 5.23
N SER A 275 15.40 16.23 6.27
CA SER A 275 16.33 16.28 7.39
C SER A 275 17.67 15.68 6.96
N PRO A 276 18.80 16.23 7.46
CA PRO A 276 20.10 15.61 7.24
C PRO A 276 20.17 14.27 7.99
N TRP A 277 21.16 13.44 7.63
CA TRP A 277 21.43 12.21 8.36
C TRP A 277 21.89 12.51 9.79
N LYS A 278 21.17 11.98 10.78
CA LYS A 278 21.46 12.07 12.23
C LYS A 278 21.33 10.72 12.93
N ASN A 279 21.29 9.63 12.18
CA ASN A 279 21.18 8.30 12.76
C ASN A 279 22.58 7.71 12.97
N ASP A 280 22.99 7.57 14.24
CA ASP A 280 24.26 6.94 14.59
C ASP A 280 24.16 5.41 14.74
N HIS A 281 22.93 4.88 14.81
CA HIS A 281 22.65 3.44 14.90
C HIS A 281 22.76 2.74 13.54
N VAL A 282 22.49 3.48 12.46
CA VAL A 282 22.66 3.05 11.08
C VAL A 282 23.80 3.88 10.51
N LYS A 283 24.94 3.28 10.16
CA LYS A 283 26.05 4.05 9.58
C LYS A 283 25.86 4.20 8.08
N ALA A 284 25.52 5.39 7.61
CA ALA A 284 25.65 5.72 6.19
C ALA A 284 27.13 5.54 5.75
N THR A 285 27.46 4.51 4.97
CA THR A 285 28.81 4.36 4.39
C THR A 285 28.97 5.31 3.20
N GLY A 286 29.16 6.60 3.49
CA GLY A 286 29.46 7.60 2.46
C GLY A 286 30.92 7.57 2.04
N THR A 287 31.23 7.07 0.84
CA THR A 287 32.42 7.51 0.10
C THR A 287 32.11 8.83 -0.59
N GLY A 288 32.06 9.91 0.18
CA GLY A 288 32.15 11.26 -0.36
C GLY A 288 33.62 11.64 -0.47
N THR A 289 34.14 11.72 -1.70
CA THR A 289 35.42 12.37 -1.99
C THR A 289 35.29 13.88 -1.76
N GLY A 290 35.34 14.28 -0.49
CA GLY A 290 35.62 15.64 -0.07
C GLY A 290 37.10 15.75 0.28
N THR A 291 37.88 16.33 -0.62
CA THR A 291 39.25 16.76 -0.34
C THR A 291 39.27 17.75 0.82
N GLY A 292 39.89 17.39 1.95
CA GLY A 292 40.15 18.33 3.05
C GLY A 292 40.63 17.72 4.37
N ALA A 293 41.95 17.58 4.49
CA ALA A 293 42.77 17.58 5.71
C ALA A 293 42.71 16.40 6.72
N ALA A 294 43.75 15.56 6.60
CA ALA A 294 44.53 14.84 7.61
C ALA A 294 44.05 14.78 9.08
N GLY A 295 43.86 13.55 9.57
CA GLY A 295 43.82 13.19 10.99
C GLY A 295 44.16 11.72 11.16
N THR A 296 45.19 11.44 11.94
CA THR A 296 46.02 10.23 12.03
C THR A 296 45.30 8.94 12.46
N ALA A 297 45.87 7.82 11.98
CA ALA A 297 45.64 6.41 12.27
C ALA A 297 45.15 6.00 13.68
N GLY A 298 44.27 5.01 13.69
CA GLY A 298 43.94 4.18 14.84
C GLY A 298 43.45 2.80 14.38
N THR A 299 44.40 1.87 14.22
CA THR A 299 44.19 0.46 13.91
C THR A 299 43.49 -0.24 15.07
N ALA A 300 42.34 -0.89 14.83
CA ALA A 300 41.89 -2.01 15.66
C ALA A 300 41.00 -2.96 14.84
N ALA A 301 41.43 -4.21 14.78
CA ALA A 301 40.83 -5.30 14.04
C ALA A 301 39.60 -5.90 14.76
N LYS A 302 38.68 -6.41 13.93
CA LYS A 302 37.66 -7.45 14.14
C LYS A 302 37.44 -7.99 15.56
N ALA A 303 36.17 -7.93 15.99
CA ALA A 303 35.48 -9.10 16.53
C ALA A 303 34.13 -9.23 15.81
N SER A 304 33.98 -10.36 15.11
CA SER A 304 32.75 -10.83 14.51
C SER A 304 31.91 -11.46 15.61
N GLU A 305 30.80 -10.85 15.97
CA GLU A 305 29.73 -11.53 16.71
C GLU A 305 28.46 -11.50 15.85
N THR A 306 28.15 -12.68 15.32
CA THR A 306 26.86 -13.07 14.76
C THR A 306 25.80 -12.94 15.85
N GLY A 307 25.19 -11.76 15.95
CA GLY A 307 23.96 -11.53 16.68
C GLY A 307 22.78 -11.80 15.75
N ALA A 308 22.12 -12.94 15.93
CA ALA A 308 20.89 -13.30 15.25
C ALA A 308 19.86 -12.18 15.37
N ALA A 309 19.48 -11.58 14.23
CA ALA A 309 18.28 -10.75 14.17
C ALA A 309 17.10 -11.66 14.56
N MET A 310 16.58 -11.45 15.77
CA MET A 310 15.30 -12.03 16.16
C MET A 310 14.26 -11.49 15.20
N ALA A 311 13.88 -12.33 14.23
CA ALA A 311 12.62 -12.19 13.53
C ALA A 311 11.53 -12.24 14.59
N SER A 312 11.10 -11.06 15.05
CA SER A 312 9.92 -10.96 15.88
C SER A 312 8.75 -11.41 15.00
N ARG A 313 8.31 -12.65 15.22
CA ARG A 313 7.00 -13.12 14.77
C ARG A 313 5.95 -12.34 15.54
N GLN A 314 5.74 -11.10 15.16
CA GLN A 314 4.49 -10.44 15.49
C GLN A 314 3.52 -10.84 14.39
N SER A 315 2.77 -11.91 14.67
CA SER A 315 1.55 -12.22 13.97
C SER A 315 0.63 -11.02 14.15
N SER A 316 0.75 -10.06 13.24
CA SER A 316 -0.21 -8.98 13.09
C SER A 316 -1.40 -9.54 12.33
N SER A 317 -2.16 -10.39 13.02
CA SER A 317 -3.59 -10.56 12.77
C SER A 317 -4.30 -9.26 13.17
N VAL A 318 -3.94 -8.15 12.51
CA VAL A 318 -4.72 -6.92 12.55
C VAL A 318 -5.93 -7.22 11.67
N ALA A 319 -7.12 -7.21 12.27
CA ALA A 319 -8.36 -7.40 11.55
C ALA A 319 -8.57 -6.23 10.58
N TRP A 320 -8.07 -6.39 9.35
CA TRP A 320 -8.30 -5.47 8.23
C TRP A 320 -9.73 -5.68 7.72
N LEU A 321 -10.70 -4.99 8.33
CA LEU A 321 -12.02 -4.80 7.73
C LEU A 321 -12.12 -3.34 7.28
N PRO A 322 -11.70 -2.99 6.05
CA PRO A 322 -12.09 -1.72 5.46
C PRO A 322 -13.57 -1.78 5.07
N LEU A 323 -14.39 -1.02 5.81
CA LEU A 323 -15.61 -0.45 5.28
C LEU A 323 -15.18 0.57 4.21
N VAL A 324 -15.40 0.24 2.92
CA VAL A 324 -15.77 1.12 1.79
C VAL A 324 -15.13 0.66 0.46
N VAL A 325 -15.94 0.00 -0.37
CA VAL A 325 -15.99 0.19 -1.84
C VAL A 325 -17.42 0.62 -2.23
N VAL A 326 -18.08 1.43 -1.39
CA VAL A 326 -19.46 1.90 -1.69
C VAL A 326 -19.47 3.21 -2.50
N ILE A 327 -18.35 3.93 -2.63
CA ILE A 327 -18.39 5.28 -3.23
C ILE A 327 -18.29 5.26 -4.77
N GLY A 328 -17.75 4.20 -5.38
CA GLY A 328 -17.73 4.06 -6.84
C GLY A 328 -19.13 3.99 -7.48
N LYS A 329 -20.12 3.45 -6.76
CA LYS A 329 -21.52 3.40 -7.23
C LYS A 329 -22.36 4.64 -6.91
N VAL A 330 -21.95 5.45 -5.93
CA VAL A 330 -22.75 6.63 -5.52
C VAL A 330 -22.35 7.91 -6.28
N LEU A 331 -21.13 8.01 -6.80
CA LEU A 331 -20.68 9.21 -7.52
C LEU A 331 -20.82 9.15 -9.06
N TRP A 332 -21.10 7.97 -9.64
CA TRP A 332 -21.36 7.83 -11.08
C TRP A 332 -22.76 7.29 -11.42
N GLY A 333 -23.62 7.15 -10.41
CA GLY A 333 -25.06 6.97 -10.57
C GLY A 333 -25.79 8.30 -10.34
N SER A 334 -25.59 9.27 -11.21
CA SER A 334 -26.45 10.46 -11.36
C SER A 334 -26.47 10.86 -12.82
#